data_AF-A0AAN6QEP9-F1
#
_entry.id   AF-A0AAN6QEP9-F1
#
_cell.length_a   1.000
_cell.length_b   1.000
_cell.length_c   1.000
_cell.angle_alpha   90.00
_cell.angle_beta   90.00
_cell.angle_gamma   90.00
#
_symmetry.space_group_name_H-M   'P 1'
#
loop_
_entity.id
_entity.type
_entity.pdbx_description
1 polymer ?
#
loop_
_entity_poly.entity_id
_entity_poly.type
_entity_poly.pdbx_seq_one_letter_code
_entity_poly.pdbx_strand_id
1 'polypeptide(L)'
;MDPLSITASLIAISQLTVVIVDYLGKVRDAPKERSRIAIEVSNIYHLLTTLRYRFEDGEFDEPWYQAITVLAAQDGPLDQYQQTLERIKKKAQKIDGMKGVVTSLRWPFGKEEVAELLDSVERLKTLVLVALEMDHL
;
A
#
# COMPACT_ATOMS: atom_id res chain seq x y z
N MET A 1 -15.58 3.29 9.00
CA MET A 1 -14.65 3.04 10.13
C MET A 1 -14.60 4.29 11.00
N ASP A 2 -14.39 4.15 12.31
CA ASP A 2 -14.11 5.30 13.18
C ASP A 2 -12.69 5.85 12.92
N PRO A 3 -12.38 7.08 13.37
CA PRO A 3 -11.11 7.69 13.04
C PRO A 3 -9.88 6.86 13.45
N LEU A 4 -9.90 6.24 14.63
CA LEU A 4 -8.77 5.43 15.11
C LEU A 4 -8.54 4.21 14.23
N SER A 5 -9.63 3.56 13.79
CA SER A 5 -9.57 2.43 12.86
C SER A 5 -8.96 2.82 11.51
N ILE A 6 -9.24 4.02 11.01
CA ILE A 6 -8.63 4.54 9.77
C ILE A 6 -7.13 4.76 9.95
N THR A 7 -6.73 5.44 11.02
CA THR A 7 -5.30 5.63 11.37
C THR A 7 -4.56 4.30 11.49
N ALA A 8 -5.17 3.30 12.14
CA ALA A 8 -4.58 1.97 12.26
C ALA A 8 -4.40 1.28 10.89
N SER A 9 -5.37 1.39 9.98
CA SER A 9 -5.25 0.85 8.62
C SER A 9 -4.13 1.55 7.84
N LEU A 10 -4.04 2.88 7.91
CA LEU A 10 -2.94 3.63 7.27
C LEU A 10 -1.57 3.17 7.77
N ILE A 11 -1.42 2.99 9.08
CA ILE A 11 -0.18 2.46 9.68
C ILE A 11 0.12 1.04 9.17
N ALA A 12 -0.87 0.15 9.15
CA ALA A 12 -0.71 -1.22 8.69
C ALA A 12 -0.24 -1.26 7.22
N ILE A 13 -0.88 -0.49 6.34
CA ILE A 13 -0.51 -0.38 4.92
C ILE A 13 0.91 0.19 4.76
N SER A 14 1.27 1.22 5.53
CA SER A 14 2.62 1.78 5.52
C SER A 14 3.68 0.76 5.94
N GLN A 15 3.43 -0.04 6.97
CA GLN A 15 4.33 -1.10 7.41
C GLN A 15 4.45 -2.21 6.36
N LEU A 16 3.33 -2.62 5.74
CA LEU A 16 3.33 -3.60 4.65
C LEU A 16 4.16 -3.15 3.45
N THR A 17 4.06 -1.86 3.11
CA THR A 17 4.84 -1.24 2.05
C THR A 17 6.34 -1.38 2.32
N VAL A 18 6.80 -1.06 3.53
CA VAL A 18 8.22 -1.19 3.91
C VAL A 18 8.70 -2.64 3.77
N VAL A 19 7.91 -3.61 4.24
CA VAL A 19 8.24 -5.05 4.13
C VAL A 19 8.36 -5.48 2.67
N ILE A 20 7.46 -5.02 1.80
CA ILE A 20 7.48 -5.37 0.38
C ILE A 20 8.69 -4.75 -0.31
N VAL A 21 9.02 -3.48 -0.04
CA VAL A 21 10.20 -2.82 -0.61
C VAL A 21 11.50 -3.51 -0.18
N ASP A 22 11.62 -3.88 1.11
CA ASP A 22 12.78 -4.64 1.62
C ASP A 22 12.90 -6.01 0.95
N TYR A 23 11.79 -6.75 0.79
CA TYR A 23 11.77 -8.01 0.06
C TYR A 23 12.24 -7.83 -1.38
N LEU A 24 11.67 -6.84 -2.09
CA LEU A 24 12.02 -6.54 -3.48
C LEU A 24 13.52 -6.21 -3.60
N GLY A 25 14.10 -5.49 -2.64
CA GLY A 25 15.54 -5.22 -2.59
C GLY A 25 16.43 -6.48 -2.51
N LYS A 26 15.90 -7.58 -1.98
CA LYS A 26 16.60 -8.87 -1.84
C LYS A 26 16.41 -9.81 -3.04
N VAL A 27 15.47 -9.51 -3.95
CA VAL A 27 15.23 -10.30 -5.17
C VAL A 27 16.16 -9.84 -6.29
N ARG A 28 16.83 -10.79 -6.96
CA ARG A 28 17.77 -10.50 -8.06
C ARG A 28 17.12 -10.54 -9.45
N ASP A 29 16.05 -11.32 -9.60
CA ASP A 29 15.35 -11.49 -10.87
C ASP A 29 14.36 -10.33 -11.15
N ALA A 30 13.83 -10.28 -12.37
CA ALA A 30 12.81 -9.31 -12.80
C ALA A 30 13.13 -7.84 -12.43
N PRO A 31 14.32 -7.31 -12.78
CA PRO A 31 14.78 -6.00 -12.29
C PRO A 31 13.86 -4.84 -12.69
N LYS A 32 13.16 -4.93 -13.83
CA LYS A 32 12.24 -3.89 -14.29
C LYS A 32 10.96 -3.88 -13.46
N GLU A 33 10.34 -5.04 -13.28
CA GLU A 33 9.11 -5.23 -12.51
C GLU A 33 9.36 -4.89 -11.04
N ARG A 34 10.45 -5.41 -10.47
CA ARG A 34 10.93 -5.07 -9.12
C ARG A 34 11.02 -3.56 -8.91
N SER A 35 11.75 -2.87 -9.79
CA SER A 35 11.98 -1.43 -9.66
C SER A 35 10.68 -0.66 -9.81
N ARG A 36 9.82 -1.05 -10.75
CA ARG A 36 8.52 -0.38 -10.95
C ARG A 36 7.65 -0.51 -9.71
N ILE A 37 7.47 -1.73 -9.19
CA ILE A 37 6.65 -1.93 -7.98
C ILE A 37 7.24 -1.16 -6.79
N ALA A 38 8.56 -1.21 -6.59
CA ALA A 38 9.19 -0.48 -5.48
C ALA A 38 8.94 1.03 -5.57
N ILE A 39 9.01 1.63 -6.76
CA ILE A 39 8.71 3.05 -6.98
C ILE A 39 7.24 3.34 -6.67
N GLU A 40 6.32 2.60 -7.28
CA GLU A 40 4.88 2.88 -7.16
C GLU A 40 4.37 2.71 -5.72
N VAL A 41 4.77 1.64 -5.04
CA VAL A 41 4.37 1.40 -3.64
C VAL A 41 5.04 2.44 -2.71
N SER A 42 6.26 2.90 -3.00
CA SER A 42 6.90 3.99 -2.23
C SER A 42 6.19 5.34 -2.40
N ASN A 43 5.69 5.65 -3.60
CA ASN A 43 4.90 6.86 -3.83
C ASN A 43 3.62 6.86 -2.98
N ILE A 44 2.95 5.71 -2.89
CA ILE A 44 1.79 5.53 -2.02
C ILE A 44 2.16 5.71 -0.54
N TYR A 45 3.29 5.17 -0.09
CA TYR A 45 3.74 5.34 1.29
C TYR A 45 3.82 6.82 1.70
N HIS A 46 4.35 7.68 0.82
CA HIS A 46 4.40 9.11 1.06
C HIS A 46 2.99 9.72 1.19
N LEU A 47 2.08 9.40 0.28
CA LEU A 47 0.69 9.89 0.33
C LEU A 47 -0.05 9.42 1.58
N LEU A 48 0.09 8.15 1.96
CA LEU A 48 -0.51 7.59 3.18
C LEU A 48 0.06 8.22 4.45
N THR A 49 1.35 8.56 4.43
CA THR A 49 2.00 9.25 5.54
C THR A 49 1.45 10.67 5.68
N THR A 50 1.33 11.41 4.57
CA THR A 50 0.69 12.73 4.56
C THR A 50 -0.74 12.64 5.07
N LEU A 51 -1.51 11.68 4.57
CA LEU A 51 -2.90 11.46 4.99
C LEU A 51 -2.99 11.17 6.49
N ARG A 52 -2.13 10.30 7.03
CA ARG A 52 -2.10 9.98 8.46
C ARG A 52 -1.89 11.22 9.32
N TYR A 53 -0.89 12.04 9.01
CA TYR A 53 -0.62 13.25 9.77
C TYR A 53 -1.80 14.23 9.73
N ARG A 54 -2.42 14.40 8.55
CA ARG A 54 -3.65 15.22 8.43
C ARG A 54 -4.80 14.66 9.25
N PHE A 55 -4.93 13.35 9.31
CA PHE A 55 -5.96 12.67 10.09
C PHE A 55 -5.74 12.72 11.61
N GLU A 56 -4.48 12.84 12.04
CA GLU A 56 -4.09 13.08 13.42
C GLU A 56 -4.33 14.54 13.85
N ASP A 57 -4.18 15.49 12.93
CA ASP A 57 -4.25 16.94 13.20
C ASP A 57 -5.61 17.60 12.84
N GLY A 58 -6.50 16.90 12.14
CA GLY A 58 -7.68 17.50 11.49
C GLY A 58 -8.98 17.51 12.32
N GLU A 59 -9.91 18.40 11.93
CA GLU A 59 -11.28 18.43 12.45
C GLU A 59 -12.19 17.45 11.66
N PHE A 60 -12.94 16.62 12.38
CA PHE A 60 -13.66 15.47 11.82
C PHE A 60 -14.91 15.80 10.96
N ASP A 61 -15.27 17.08 10.81
CA ASP A 61 -16.50 17.51 10.14
C ASP A 61 -16.28 18.07 8.71
N GLU A 62 -15.05 18.04 8.19
CA GLU A 62 -14.71 18.62 6.89
C GLU A 62 -14.97 17.66 5.70
N PRO A 63 -15.25 18.17 4.48
CA PRO A 63 -15.55 17.34 3.30
C PRO A 63 -14.47 16.33 2.94
N TRP A 64 -13.19 16.66 3.14
CA TRP A 64 -12.08 15.73 2.90
C TRP A 64 -12.12 14.54 3.87
N TYR A 65 -12.53 14.75 5.13
CA TYR A 65 -12.65 13.68 6.12
C TYR A 65 -13.69 12.64 5.67
N GLN A 66 -14.85 13.09 5.19
CA GLN A 66 -15.87 12.21 4.63
C GLN A 66 -15.34 11.41 3.44
N ALA A 67 -14.61 12.06 2.52
CA ALA A 67 -14.00 11.37 1.38
C ALA A 67 -13.06 10.24 1.85
N ILE A 68 -12.23 10.48 2.86
CA ILE A 68 -11.33 9.46 3.43
C ILE A 68 -12.11 8.33 4.10
N THR A 69 -13.21 8.61 4.81
CA THR A 69 -14.04 7.53 5.39
C THR A 69 -14.64 6.61 4.34
N VAL A 70 -14.94 7.12 3.13
CA VAL A 70 -15.39 6.31 1.99
C VAL A 70 -14.24 5.46 1.45
N LEU A 71 -13.02 6.00 1.36
CA LEU A 71 -11.84 5.22 0.96
C LEU A 71 -11.54 4.08 1.94
N ALA A 72 -11.76 4.33 3.23
CA ALA A 72 -11.58 3.38 4.32
C ALA A 72 -12.83 2.56 4.65
N ALA A 73 -13.87 2.59 3.81
CA ALA A 73 -15.01 1.70 4.00
C ALA A 73 -14.56 0.23 3.89
N GLN A 74 -15.34 -0.68 4.47
CA GLN A 74 -15.14 -2.12 4.27
C GLN A 74 -15.21 -2.43 2.77
N ASP A 75 -14.26 -3.24 2.26
CA ASP A 75 -14.07 -3.52 0.83
C ASP A 75 -13.84 -2.25 -0.01
N GLY A 76 -13.52 -1.13 0.64
CA GLY A 76 -13.16 0.13 0.00
C GLY A 76 -11.73 0.12 -0.55
N PRO A 77 -11.33 1.19 -1.26
CA PRO A 77 -10.01 1.32 -1.87
C PRO A 77 -8.82 1.03 -0.95
N LEU A 78 -8.85 1.52 0.31
CA LEU A 78 -7.77 1.27 1.27
C LEU A 78 -7.71 -0.20 1.71
N ASP A 79 -8.86 -0.80 1.99
CA ASP A 79 -8.97 -2.20 2.41
C ASP A 79 -8.52 -3.14 1.28
N GLN A 80 -8.99 -2.93 0.06
CA GLN A 80 -8.56 -3.70 -1.12
C GLN A 80 -7.04 -3.61 -1.36
N TYR A 81 -6.46 -2.43 -1.18
CA TYR A 81 -5.01 -2.25 -1.30
C TYR A 81 -4.27 -3.00 -0.18
N GLN A 82 -4.73 -2.89 1.07
CA GLN A 82 -4.17 -3.62 2.20
C GLN A 82 -4.21 -5.14 1.97
N GLN A 83 -5.35 -5.68 1.52
CA GLN A 83 -5.52 -7.09 1.20
C GLN A 83 -4.56 -7.55 0.09
N THR A 84 -4.36 -6.73 -0.94
CA THR A 84 -3.41 -6.98 -2.02
C THR A 84 -1.97 -7.06 -1.50
N LEU A 85 -1.55 -6.10 -0.67
CA LEU A 85 -0.22 -6.11 -0.05
C LEU A 85 -0.03 -7.31 0.90
N GLU A 86 -1.03 -7.69 1.69
CA GLU A 86 -0.96 -8.85 2.57
C GLU A 86 -0.81 -10.16 1.79
N ARG A 87 -1.51 -10.30 0.65
CA ARG A 87 -1.35 -11.46 -0.23
C ARG A 87 0.07 -11.54 -0.80
N ILE A 88 0.63 -10.40 -1.23
CA ILE A 88 2.02 -10.30 -1.71
C ILE A 88 3.00 -10.67 -0.61
N LYS A 89 2.84 -10.11 0.59
CA LYS A 89 3.68 -10.40 1.77
C LYS A 89 3.65 -11.88 2.13
N LYS A 90 2.46 -12.51 2.20
CA LYS A 90 2.32 -13.94 2.50
C LYS A 90 3.09 -14.80 1.49
N LYS A 91 3.02 -14.44 0.20
CA LYS A 91 3.76 -15.13 -0.86
C LYS A 91 5.28 -14.94 -0.72
N ALA A 92 5.72 -13.72 -0.44
CA ALA A 92 7.11 -13.39 -0.18
C ALA A 92 7.68 -14.17 1.02
N GLN A 93 6.96 -14.21 2.15
CA GLN A 93 7.36 -14.93 3.36
C GLN A 93 7.44 -16.44 3.15
N LYS A 94 6.52 -17.04 2.37
CA LYS A 94 6.56 -18.47 2.06
C LYS A 94 7.89 -18.87 1.39
N ILE A 95 8.44 -17.99 0.57
CA ILE A 95 9.68 -18.23 -0.17
C ILE A 95 10.89 -17.94 0.69
N ASP A 96 10.80 -16.92 1.54
CA ASP A 96 11.82 -16.61 2.54
C ASP A 96 11.99 -17.76 3.53
N GLY A 97 10.91 -18.40 3.99
CA GLY A 97 10.97 -19.57 4.87
C GLY A 97 11.57 -20.84 4.23
N MET A 98 11.65 -20.91 2.90
CA MET A 98 12.26 -22.02 2.16
C MET A 98 13.79 -21.84 1.96
N LYS A 99 14.40 -20.81 2.55
CA LYS A 99 15.79 -20.36 2.36
C LYS A 99 16.91 -21.30 2.79
N GLY A 100 16.64 -22.56 3.14
CA GLY A 100 17.70 -23.50 3.55
C GLY A 100 18.88 -23.64 2.57
N VAL A 101 18.78 -23.18 1.30
CA VAL A 101 19.80 -23.45 0.27
C VAL A 101 20.10 -22.27 -0.70
N VAL A 102 19.38 -21.14 -0.71
CA VAL A 102 19.54 -20.13 -1.81
C VAL A 102 19.97 -18.75 -1.31
N THR A 103 21.06 -18.23 -1.89
CA THR A 103 21.68 -16.93 -1.55
C THR A 103 20.93 -15.70 -2.07
N SER A 104 19.93 -15.87 -2.94
CA SER A 104 19.02 -14.81 -3.39
C SER A 104 17.57 -15.28 -3.46
N LEU A 105 16.64 -14.40 -3.10
CA LEU A 105 15.21 -14.67 -3.23
C LEU A 105 14.83 -14.68 -4.73
N ARG A 106 14.09 -15.71 -5.15
CA ARG A 106 13.52 -15.78 -6.51
C ARG A 106 12.32 -14.84 -6.61
N TRP A 107 12.11 -14.29 -7.80
CA TRP A 107 10.89 -13.53 -8.11
C TRP A 107 9.66 -14.45 -8.12
N PRO A 108 8.63 -14.20 -7.29
CA PRO A 108 7.52 -15.14 -7.18
C PRO A 108 6.22 -14.71 -7.83
N PHE A 109 6.14 -13.48 -8.32
CA PHE A 109 4.89 -12.87 -8.73
C PHE A 109 4.60 -13.17 -10.21
N GLY A 110 3.39 -13.62 -10.50
CA GLY A 110 2.86 -13.74 -11.86
C GLY A 110 2.54 -12.37 -12.45
N LYS A 111 2.33 -12.30 -13.77
CA LYS A 111 2.05 -11.03 -14.46
C LYS A 111 0.74 -10.41 -13.99
N GLU A 112 -0.26 -11.25 -13.75
CA GLU A 112 -1.60 -10.86 -13.31
C GLU A 112 -1.55 -10.26 -11.90
N GLU A 113 -0.77 -10.84 -10.99
CA GLU A 113 -0.59 -10.31 -9.62
C GLU A 113 0.14 -8.95 -9.65
N VAL A 114 1.14 -8.80 -10.53
CA VAL A 114 1.85 -7.53 -10.71
C VAL A 114 0.92 -6.47 -11.28
N ALA A 115 0.09 -6.83 -12.27
CA ALA A 115 -0.90 -5.92 -12.84
C ALA A 115 -1.94 -5.49 -11.80
N GLU A 116 -2.51 -6.44 -11.06
CA GLU A 116 -3.50 -6.17 -10.02
C GLU A 116 -2.94 -5.24 -8.93
N LEU A 117 -1.68 -5.45 -8.51
CA LEU A 117 -1.00 -4.55 -7.59
C LEU A 117 -0.88 -3.14 -8.16
N LEU A 118 -0.36 -3.01 -9.38
CA LEU A 118 -0.18 -1.69 -10.01
C LEU A 118 -1.51 -0.97 -10.21
N ASP A 119 -2.57 -1.68 -10.58
CA ASP A 119 -3.92 -1.13 -10.72
C ASP A 119 -4.49 -0.68 -9.37
N SER A 120 -4.23 -1.44 -8.30
CA SER A 120 -4.63 -1.07 -6.94
C SER A 120 -3.87 0.17 -6.43
N VAL A 121 -2.57 0.27 -6.75
CA VAL A 121 -1.74 1.44 -6.44
C VAL A 121 -2.26 2.66 -7.17
N GLU A 122 -2.44 2.60 -8.49
CA GLU A 122 -2.87 3.78 -9.25
C GLU A 122 -4.25 4.26 -8.80
N ARG A 123 -5.20 3.32 -8.61
CA ARG A 123 -6.54 3.64 -8.10
C ARG A 123 -6.47 4.34 -6.74
N LEU A 124 -5.69 3.81 -5.80
CA LEU A 124 -5.56 4.41 -4.48
C LEU A 124 -4.87 5.79 -4.54
N LYS A 125 -3.82 5.93 -5.36
CA LYS A 125 -3.10 7.20 -5.58
C LYS A 125 -4.07 8.29 -6.02
N THR A 126 -4.85 8.03 -7.07
CA THR A 126 -5.80 9.00 -7.63
C THR A 126 -6.84 9.41 -6.59
N LEU A 127 -7.41 8.44 -5.88
CA LEU A 127 -8.48 8.71 -4.92
C LEU A 127 -7.98 9.48 -3.69
N VAL A 128 -6.78 9.16 -3.19
CA VAL A 128 -6.16 9.91 -2.08
C VAL A 128 -5.83 11.33 -2.51
N LEU A 129 -5.31 11.54 -3.72
CA LEU A 129 -5.04 12.89 -4.24
C LEU A 129 -6.32 13.73 -4.33
N VAL A 130 -7.42 13.16 -4.85
CA VAL A 130 -8.72 13.86 -4.88
C VAL A 130 -9.18 14.24 -3.47
N ALA A 131 -9.07 13.33 -2.50
CA ALA A 131 -9.45 13.64 -1.13
C ALA A 131 -8.58 14.75 -0.52
N LEU A 132 -7.28 14.77 -0.81
CA LEU A 132 -6.37 15.83 -0.38
C LEU A 132 -6.62 17.18 -1.08
N GLU A 133 -7.15 17.20 -2.31
CA GLU A 133 -7.56 18.44 -2.96
C GLU A 133 -8.80 19.05 -2.29
N MET A 134 -9.69 18.22 -1.75
CA MET A 134 -10.86 18.68 -0.99
C MET A 134 -10.51 19.32 0.36
N ASP A 135 -9.30 19.12 0.88
CA ASP A 135 -8.79 19.74 2.12
C ASP A 135 -8.55 21.25 1.96
N HIS A 136 -8.42 21.74 0.72
CA HIS A 136 -8.21 23.16 0.42
C HIS A 136 -9.50 23.91 0.06
N LEU A 137 -10.67 23.26 0.16
CA LEU A 137 -11.99 23.82 -0.15
C LEU A 137 -12.72 24.26 1.11
#